data_AF-A0A5B8R5M7-F1
#
_entry.id   AF-A0A5B8R5M7-F1
#
_cell.length_a   1.000
_cell.length_b   1.000
_cell.length_c   1.000
_cell.angle_alpha   90.00
_cell.angle_beta   90.00
_cell.angle_gamma   90.00
#
_symmetry.space_group_name_H-M   'P 1'
#
loop_
_entity.id
_entity.type
_entity.pdbx_description
1 polymer ?
#
loop_
_entity_poly.entity_id
_entity_poly.type
_entity_poly.pdbx_seq_one_letter_code
_entity_poly.pdbx_strand_id
1 'polypeptide(L)' 'MNEFLEMGGYAAYVWPSYGLALVVLVGNWLVALRRRRAVVRRLARRQQR' A
#
# COMPACT_ATOMS: atom_id res chain seq x y z
N MET A 1 -6.63 15.99 -24.94
CA MET A 1 -6.07 15.59 -23.61
C MET A 1 -7.15 15.20 -22.59
N ASN A 2 -8.37 15.74 -22.67
CA ASN A 2 -9.48 15.38 -21.79
C ASN A 2 -10.22 14.08 -22.20
N GLU A 3 -10.04 13.61 -23.44
CA GLU A 3 -10.75 12.45 -24.00
C GLU A 3 -10.42 11.10 -23.32
N PHE A 4 -9.25 10.98 -22.67
CA PHE A 4 -8.88 9.77 -21.91
C PHE A 4 -9.57 9.69 -20.54
N LEU A 5 -9.99 10.83 -19.99
CA LEU A 5 -10.80 10.92 -18.77
C LEU A 5 -12.30 10.92 -19.11
N GLU A 6 -12.66 11.40 -20.29
CA GLU A 6 -14.04 11.54 -20.79
C GLU A 6 -14.45 10.46 -21.81
N MET A 7 -13.89 9.24 -21.75
CA MET A 7 -14.52 8.06 -22.38
C MET A 7 -15.79 7.66 -21.60
N GLY A 8 -16.80 8.54 -21.58
CA GLY A 8 -18.22 8.24 -21.35
C GLY A 8 -18.59 7.35 -20.16
N GLY A 9 -17.82 7.32 -19.07
CA GLY A 9 -18.13 6.56 -17.86
C GLY A 9 -17.26 5.35 -17.54
N TYR A 10 -16.41 4.86 -18.45
CA TYR A 10 -15.55 3.68 -18.19
C TYR A 10 -14.39 3.97 -17.22
N ALA A 11 -13.86 5.19 -17.23
CA ALA A 11 -12.77 5.59 -16.33
C ALA A 11 -13.17 5.44 -14.86
N ALA A 12 -14.44 5.71 -14.52
CA ALA A 12 -14.97 5.56 -13.17
C ALA A 12 -15.04 4.10 -12.69
N TYR A 13 -15.10 3.12 -13.61
CA TYR A 13 -15.05 1.69 -13.29
C TYR A 13 -13.62 1.16 -13.15
N VAL A 14 -12.67 1.73 -13.90
CA VAL A 14 -11.28 1.27 -13.93
C VAL A 14 -10.46 1.87 -12.79
N TRP A 15 -10.65 3.16 -12.48
CA TRP A 15 -9.93 3.81 -11.38
C TRP A 15 -10.06 3.12 -10.01
N PRO A 16 -11.23 2.64 -9.56
CA PRO A 16 -11.33 1.97 -8.28
C PRO A 16 -10.58 0.63 -8.23
N SER A 17 -10.42 -0.10 -9.33
CA SER A 17 -9.61 -1.34 -9.33
C SER A 17 -8.11 -1.03 -9.19
N TYR A 18 -7.63 0.03 -9.83
CA TYR A 18 -6.27 0.55 -9.59
C TYR A 18 -6.10 1.10 -8.18
N GLY A 19 -7.10 1.81 -7.65
CA GLY A 19 -7.12 2.29 -6.27
C GLY A 19 -7.06 1.15 -5.26
N LEU A 20 -7.84 0.09 -5.47
CA LEU A 20 -7.84 -1.11 -4.63
C LEU A 20 -6.48 -1.82 -4.67
N ALA A 21 -5.89 -1.97 -5.86
CA ALA A 21 -4.55 -2.53 -6.00
C ALA A 21 -3.51 -1.70 -5.24
N LEU A 22 -3.58 -0.37 -5.34
CA LEU A 22 -2.70 0.56 -4.64
C LEU A 22 -2.89 0.48 -3.12
N VAL A 23 -4.13 0.36 -2.63
CA VAL A 23 -4.44 0.14 -1.22
C VAL A 23 -3.84 -1.18 -0.71
N VAL A 24 -3.97 -2.27 -1.47
CA VAL A 24 -3.38 -3.56 -1.10
C VAL A 24 -1.85 -3.46 -1.06
N LEU A 25 -1.24 -2.81 -2.05
CA LEU A 25 0.21 -2.63 -2.13
C LEU A 25 0.73 -1.81 -0.94
N VAL A 26 0.08 -0.67 -0.65
CA VAL A 26 0.41 0.22 0.47
C VAL A 26 0.16 -0.49 1.81
N GLY A 27 -0.93 -1.23 1.93
CA GLY A 27 -1.25 -2.03 3.11
C GLY A 27 -0.18 -3.10 3.38
N ASN A 28 0.27 -3.80 2.34
CA ASN A 28 1.34 -4.78 2.45
C ASN A 28 2.67 -4.13 2.86
N TRP A 29 3.01 -3.00 2.24
CA TRP A 29 4.19 -2.20 2.59
C TRP A 29 4.17 -1.73 4.04
N LEU A 30 3.04 -1.22 4.52
CA LEU A 30 2.83 -0.78 5.90
C LEU A 30 3.01 -1.95 6.89
N VAL A 31 2.45 -3.12 6.57
CA VAL A 31 2.60 -4.33 7.40
C VAL A 31 4.07 -4.78 7.44
N ALA A 32 4.76 -4.76 6.31
CA ALA A 32 6.19 -5.09 6.22
C ALA A 32 7.04 -4.12 7.06
N LEU A 33 6.78 -2.80 6.98
CA LEU A 33 7.46 -1.79 7.80
C LEU A 33 7.19 -1.99 9.30
N ARG A 34 5.93 -2.24 9.68
CA ARG A 34 5.54 -2.50 11.07
C ARG A 34 6.23 -3.75 11.62
N ARG A 35 6.28 -4.84 10.84
CA ARG A 35 7.00 -6.06 11.20
C ARG A 35 8.50 -5.81 11.34
N ARG A 36 9.13 -5.09 10.41
CA ARG A 36 10.56 -4.70 10.52
C ARG A 36 10.84 -3.94 11.82
N ARG A 37 10.03 -2.94 12.15
CA ARG A 37 10.17 -2.18 13.41
C ARG A 37 9.99 -3.06 14.64
N ALA A 38 9.02 -3.98 14.63
CA ALA A 38 8.79 -4.91 15.74
C ALA A 38 9.96 -5.89 15.93
N VAL A 39 10.53 -6.40 14.84
CA VAL A 39 11.69 -7.30 14.86
C VAL A 39 12.92 -6.55 15.38
N VAL A 40 13.25 -5.38 14.85
CA VAL A 40 14.39 -4.57 15.32
C VAL A 40 14.26 -4.25 16.82
N ARG A 41 13.07 -3.85 17.29
CA ARG A 41 12.83 -3.63 18.72
C ARG A 41 13.01 -4.89 19.57
N ARG A 42 12.66 -6.06 19.05
CA ARG A 42 12.87 -7.35 19.74
C ARG A 42 14.35 -7.74 19.81
N LEU A 43 15.12 -7.48 18.75
CA LEU A 43 16.57 -7.72 18.77
C LEU A 43 17.29 -6.79 19.74
N ALA A 44 16.95 -5.49 19.74
CA ALA A 44 17.54 -4.52 20.68
C ALA A 44 17.31 -4.92 22.15
N ARG A 45 16.13 -5.45 22.49
CA ARG A 45 15.84 -5.95 23.85
C ARG A 45 16.58 -7.24 24.20
N ARG A 46 16.97 -8.07 23.22
CA ARG A 46 17.71 -9.31 23.46
C ARG A 46 19.21 -9.07 23.66
N GLN A 47 19.78 -8.00 23.11
CA GLN A 47 21.19 -7.66 23.32
C GLN A 47 21.48 -6.95 24.66
N GLN A 48 20.44 -6.53 25.40
CA GLN A 48 20.59 -5.94 26.74
C GLN A 48 20.44 -6.96 27.89
N ARG A 49 20.35 -8.26 27.61
CA ARG A 49 20.42 -9.34 28.59
C ARG A 49 21.67 -10.17 28.34
#